data_AF-A0A8D0EXQ2-F1
#
_entry.id   AF-A0A8D0EXQ2-F1
#
_cell.length_a   1.000
_cell.length_b   1.000
_cell.length_c   1.000
_cell.angle_alpha   90.00
_cell.angle_beta   90.00
_cell.angle_gamma   90.00
#
_symmetry.space_group_name_H-M   'P 1'
#
loop_
_entity.id
_entity.type
_entity.pdbx_description
1 polymer ?
#
loop_
_entity_poly.entity_id
_entity_poly.type
_entity_poly.pdbx_seq_one_letter_code
_entity_poly.pdbx_strand_id
1 'polypeptide(L)'
;AKVASKKAQEGKKKVVLAGCVPQAQPRQDYLKGLSIIGVQQIDRVVEVVEETIKGHSVRLLGQKKDNGKRLGGARLDLPKIRKNPLIEIISINTGCLNACTYCKTKHARGDLASYPIEELVNRAKQSFQEGVCEIWLTSEDTGAYGRDIGTDLPTLLWKLVEAIPEGAMLRLGMTNPPYILEHLEEMAKILSHPRVYAFLHIPVQSASDSVLMDMKREYCVADFKQVVDFLKEKVPGITIATDIICGFPGETDEDFQETMKLVEQYRFPSLFINQFYPRPGTPAAKMHQVPAAVKKQRTKDLSQLFHSYNPYDHKVGERQRVLVTEESFDSNYYVAHNPFYEQVLVPKDPLLMGKMVEVNIYEAGKHFMKGKPVSDARVYSASITRPLGKGEVSGLTEVSKRHFLLYYADIFADAHSFTLLTIKAIIHLFLVPLWTY
;
A
#
# COMPACT_ATOMS: atom_id res chain seq x y z
N ALA A 1 -8.97 4.15 16.91
CA ALA A 1 -9.02 5.57 17.34
C ALA A 1 -9.79 5.74 18.65
N LYS A 2 -11.13 5.74 18.68
CA LYS A 2 -11.96 5.97 19.88
C LYS A 2 -11.50 5.23 21.15
N VAL A 3 -11.35 3.91 21.10
CA VAL A 3 -10.93 3.10 22.27
C VAL A 3 -9.50 3.43 22.71
N ALA A 4 -8.57 3.58 21.77
CA ALA A 4 -7.18 3.88 22.05
C ALA A 4 -7.00 5.29 22.66
N SER A 5 -7.71 6.29 22.14
CA SER A 5 -7.70 7.66 22.67
C SER A 5 -8.22 7.71 24.09
N LYS A 6 -9.32 7.00 24.38
CA LYS A 6 -9.89 6.93 25.73
C LYS A 6 -8.93 6.30 26.73
N LYS A 7 -8.35 5.14 26.39
CA LYS A 7 -7.34 4.47 27.23
C LYS A 7 -6.10 5.33 27.48
N ALA A 8 -5.65 6.08 26.48
CA ALA A 8 -4.49 6.96 26.62
C ALA A 8 -4.80 8.16 27.54
N GLN A 9 -6.00 8.74 27.45
CA GLN A 9 -6.47 9.80 28.35
C GLN A 9 -6.62 9.29 29.80
N GLU A 10 -7.19 8.10 30.00
CA GLU A 10 -7.28 7.43 31.30
C GLU A 10 -5.89 7.22 31.92
N GLY A 11 -4.89 6.89 31.09
CA GLY A 11 -3.47 6.80 31.48
C GLY A 11 -2.74 8.14 31.61
N LYS A 12 -3.45 9.29 31.59
CA LYS A 12 -2.90 10.66 31.64
C LYS A 12 -1.84 10.96 30.56
N LYS A 13 -1.88 10.25 29.43
CA LYS A 13 -0.98 10.51 28.29
C LYS A 13 -1.53 11.66 27.45
N LYS A 14 -0.63 12.47 26.90
CA LYS A 14 -0.96 13.44 25.84
C LYS A 14 -1.24 12.68 24.54
N VAL A 15 -2.29 13.06 23.83
CA VAL A 15 -2.78 12.32 22.64
C VAL A 15 -2.90 13.26 21.46
N VAL A 16 -2.23 12.89 20.37
CA VAL A 16 -2.39 13.49 19.04
C VAL A 16 -3.05 12.46 18.12
N LEU A 17 -4.12 12.85 17.45
CA LEU A 17 -4.82 12.02 16.48
C LEU A 17 -4.44 12.43 15.06
N ALA A 18 -3.80 11.51 14.34
CA ALA A 18 -3.40 11.71 12.95
C ALA A 18 -4.27 10.89 11.98
N GLY A 19 -4.55 11.44 10.79
CA GLY A 19 -4.93 10.63 9.62
C GLY A 19 -6.28 10.88 8.96
N CYS A 20 -6.66 9.94 8.09
CA CYS A 20 -7.86 10.04 7.26
C CYS A 20 -9.15 10.11 8.09
N VAL A 21 -9.22 9.40 9.22
CA VAL A 21 -10.42 9.37 10.07
C VAL A 21 -10.72 10.75 10.68
N PRO A 22 -9.79 11.38 11.43
CA PRO A 22 -10.07 12.72 11.97
C PRO A 22 -10.18 13.80 10.88
N GLN A 23 -9.60 13.60 9.70
CA GLN A 23 -9.76 14.49 8.55
C GLN A 23 -11.15 14.38 7.90
N ALA A 24 -11.66 13.17 7.66
CA ALA A 24 -12.96 12.96 7.03
C ALA A 24 -14.14 13.13 8.00
N GLN A 25 -13.91 12.98 9.31
CA GLN A 25 -14.95 13.10 10.33
C GLN A 25 -14.50 13.96 11.52
N PRO A 26 -14.19 15.25 11.30
CA PRO A 26 -13.58 16.10 12.33
C PRO A 26 -14.53 16.46 13.48
N ARG A 27 -15.85 16.27 13.31
CA ARG A 27 -16.86 16.69 14.30
C ARG A 27 -17.33 15.56 15.23
N GLN A 28 -16.62 14.43 15.27
CA GLN A 28 -16.97 13.31 16.15
C GLN A 28 -16.69 13.66 17.62
N ASP A 29 -17.60 13.29 18.52
CA ASP A 29 -17.51 13.68 19.94
C ASP A 29 -16.23 13.20 20.64
N TYR A 30 -15.75 12.01 20.29
CA TYR A 30 -14.53 11.45 20.87
C TYR A 30 -13.25 12.19 20.44
N LEU A 31 -13.34 13.15 19.50
CA LEU A 31 -12.23 14.00 19.07
C LEU A 31 -12.16 15.32 19.85
N LYS A 32 -13.17 15.65 20.66
CA LYS A 32 -13.22 16.90 21.43
C LYS A 32 -12.06 16.94 22.43
N GLY A 33 -11.34 18.07 22.46
CA GLY A 33 -10.19 18.29 23.35
C GLY A 33 -8.92 17.52 22.98
N LEU A 34 -8.89 16.85 21.82
CA LEU A 34 -7.69 16.20 21.30
C LEU A 34 -7.02 17.06 20.24
N SER A 35 -5.69 17.06 20.25
CA SER A 35 -4.93 17.59 19.13
C SER A 35 -5.05 16.68 17.92
N ILE A 36 -5.16 17.28 16.73
CA ILE A 36 -5.47 16.60 15.48
C ILE A 36 -4.56 17.10 14.37
N ILE A 37 -4.03 16.14 13.60
CA ILE A 37 -3.25 16.40 12.39
C ILE A 37 -3.84 15.66 11.19
N GLY A 38 -4.16 16.42 10.15
CA GLY A 38 -4.69 15.95 8.89
C GLY A 38 -3.65 15.28 8.01
N VAL A 39 -4.12 14.48 7.06
CA VAL A 39 -3.24 13.75 6.11
C VAL A 39 -2.37 14.66 5.25
N GLN A 40 -2.80 15.90 5.01
CA GLN A 40 -2.06 16.88 4.21
C GLN A 40 -1.14 17.79 5.05
N GLN A 41 -1.14 17.64 6.37
CA GLN A 41 -0.39 18.51 7.29
C GLN A 41 0.64 17.72 8.12
N ILE A 42 0.93 16.47 7.74
CA ILE A 42 1.74 15.54 8.55
C ILE A 42 3.17 16.03 8.81
N ASP A 43 3.71 16.87 7.94
CA ASP A 43 5.00 17.53 8.10
C ASP A 43 5.03 18.54 9.27
N ARG A 44 3.88 18.97 9.77
CA ARG A 44 3.75 19.85 10.95
C ARG A 44 3.53 19.06 12.25
N VAL A 45 3.86 17.77 12.26
CA VAL A 45 3.66 16.91 13.45
C VAL A 45 4.41 17.43 14.67
N VAL A 46 5.60 18.00 14.50
CA VAL A 46 6.41 18.56 15.59
C VAL A 46 5.65 19.68 16.30
N GLU A 47 5.15 20.66 15.53
CA GLU A 47 4.34 21.76 16.06
C GLU A 47 3.13 21.26 16.85
N VAL A 48 2.38 20.30 16.30
CA VAL A 48 1.20 19.75 16.98
C VAL A 48 1.58 19.06 18.28
N VAL A 49 2.68 18.31 18.30
CA VAL A 49 3.15 17.60 19.50
C VAL A 49 3.59 18.59 20.58
N GLU A 50 4.38 19.61 20.23
CA GLU A 50 4.85 20.64 21.17
C GLU A 50 3.70 21.39 21.84
N GLU A 51 2.72 21.84 21.05
CA GLU A 51 1.55 22.52 21.58
C GLU A 51 0.67 21.61 22.45
N THR A 52 0.58 20.32 22.10
CA THR A 52 -0.14 19.33 22.92
C THR A 52 0.53 19.12 24.27
N ILE A 53 1.87 19.11 24.32
CA ILE A 53 2.65 18.99 25.55
C ILE A 53 2.38 20.21 26.46
N LYS A 54 2.34 21.42 25.89
CA LYS A 54 1.98 22.67 26.60
C LYS A 54 0.53 22.69 27.13
N GLY A 55 -0.30 21.73 26.73
CA GLY A 55 -1.69 21.62 27.16
C GLY A 55 -2.70 22.23 26.20
N HIS A 56 -2.25 22.70 25.03
CA HIS A 56 -3.14 23.19 23.99
C HIS A 56 -3.73 22.05 23.16
N SER A 57 -4.90 22.30 22.58
CA SER A 57 -5.54 21.39 21.62
C SER A 57 -5.48 22.00 20.23
N VAL A 58 -4.57 21.50 19.38
CA VAL A 58 -4.34 22.05 18.03
C VAL A 58 -5.07 21.23 16.97
N ARG A 59 -5.62 21.89 15.95
CA ARG A 59 -6.32 21.20 14.85
C ARG A 59 -5.81 21.65 13.49
N LEU A 60 -4.90 20.88 12.91
CA LEU A 60 -4.36 21.13 11.57
C LEU A 60 -5.06 20.24 10.53
N LEU A 61 -6.17 20.73 9.98
CA LEU A 61 -7.00 20.00 9.00
C LEU A 61 -7.07 20.71 7.63
N GLY A 62 -6.34 21.81 7.47
CA GLY A 62 -6.35 22.62 6.26
C GLY A 62 -5.75 21.90 5.05
N GLN A 63 -6.21 22.27 3.87
CA GLN A 63 -5.62 21.79 2.62
C GLN A 63 -4.32 22.52 2.31
N LYS A 64 -3.32 21.82 1.79
CA LYS A 64 -2.10 22.46 1.29
C LYS A 64 -2.26 22.87 -0.17
N LYS A 65 -1.93 24.13 -0.45
CA LYS A 65 -1.85 24.68 -1.80
C LYS A 65 -0.55 25.45 -1.95
N ASP A 66 0.04 25.37 -3.12
CA ASP A 66 1.15 26.21 -3.55
C ASP A 66 0.76 26.92 -4.83
N ASN A 67 0.85 28.26 -4.85
CA ASN A 67 0.39 29.11 -5.95
C ASN A 67 -1.02 28.73 -6.48
N GLY A 68 -1.93 28.38 -5.57
CA GLY A 68 -3.30 27.96 -5.91
C GLY A 68 -3.46 26.51 -6.38
N LYS A 69 -2.38 25.81 -6.71
CA LYS A 69 -2.39 24.38 -7.06
C LYS A 69 -2.31 23.50 -5.82
N ARG A 70 -2.97 22.34 -5.87
CA ARG A 70 -2.90 21.36 -4.78
C ARG A 70 -1.58 20.62 -4.85
N LEU A 71 -0.99 20.34 -3.69
CA LEU A 71 0.24 19.57 -3.58
C LEU A 71 -0.06 18.09 -3.39
N GLY A 72 0.84 17.24 -3.88
CA GLY A 72 0.78 15.77 -3.72
C GLY A 72 0.81 15.27 -2.27
N GLY A 73 1.04 16.16 -1.29
CA GLY A 73 1.06 15.86 0.12
C GLY A 73 2.27 16.50 0.80
N ALA A 74 2.84 15.80 1.77
CA ALA A 74 4.11 16.19 2.38
C ALA A 74 5.26 15.98 1.39
N ARG A 75 6.36 16.74 1.51
CA ARG A 75 7.49 16.57 0.58
C ARG A 75 8.07 15.16 0.69
N LEU A 76 8.45 14.57 -0.44
CA LEU A 76 8.98 13.20 -0.49
C LEU A 76 10.38 13.06 0.11
N ASP A 77 11.10 14.18 0.21
CA ASP A 77 12.45 14.28 0.76
C ASP A 77 12.48 14.48 2.29
N LEU A 78 11.32 14.46 2.95
CA LEU A 78 11.27 14.55 4.41
C LEU A 78 11.99 13.38 5.06
N PRO A 79 12.77 13.63 6.13
CA PRO A 79 13.44 12.58 6.86
C PRO A 79 12.44 11.55 7.40
N LYS A 80 12.72 10.26 7.18
CA LYS A 80 11.83 9.18 7.65
C LYS A 80 12.58 7.93 8.07
N ILE A 81 12.00 7.19 9.02
CA ILE A 81 12.49 5.88 9.43
C ILE A 81 11.70 4.82 8.69
N ARG A 82 12.39 3.96 7.94
CA ARG A 82 11.76 2.86 7.22
C ARG A 82 11.34 1.75 8.18
N LYS A 83 10.15 1.19 7.95
CA LYS A 83 9.70 -0.02 8.68
C LYS A 83 10.54 -1.22 8.28
N ASN A 84 10.83 -1.35 6.98
CA ASN A 84 11.73 -2.34 6.42
C ASN A 84 12.90 -1.60 5.73
N PRO A 85 14.15 -1.77 6.18
CA PRO A 85 15.32 -1.15 5.54
C PRO A 85 15.50 -1.43 4.05
N LEU A 86 14.99 -2.57 3.58
CA LEU A 86 15.15 -3.06 2.21
C LEU A 86 14.05 -2.58 1.26
N ILE A 87 12.97 -2.01 1.80
CA ILE A 87 11.78 -1.62 1.03
C ILE A 87 11.46 -0.15 1.26
N GLU A 88 11.37 0.60 0.17
CA GLU A 88 10.87 1.98 0.18
C GLU A 88 9.45 2.02 -0.35
N ILE A 89 8.55 2.70 0.38
CA ILE A 89 7.20 3.00 -0.11
C ILE A 89 7.16 4.47 -0.55
N ILE A 90 6.79 4.70 -1.81
CA ILE A 90 6.68 6.03 -2.43
C ILE A 90 5.22 6.29 -2.83
N SER A 91 4.62 7.34 -2.28
CA SER A 91 3.31 7.83 -2.71
C SER A 91 3.48 8.66 -3.98
N ILE A 92 2.86 8.27 -5.09
CA ILE A 92 3.04 8.98 -6.37
C ILE A 92 2.06 10.15 -6.55
N ASN A 93 0.94 10.11 -5.83
CA ASN A 93 -0.03 11.20 -5.71
C ASN A 93 -0.78 11.09 -4.37
N THR A 94 -1.60 12.08 -4.06
CA THR A 94 -2.65 12.01 -3.03
C THR A 94 -3.99 12.35 -3.65
N GLY A 95 -5.06 11.90 -3.00
CA GLY A 95 -6.42 12.18 -3.45
C GLY A 95 -6.85 11.26 -4.58
N CYS A 96 -8.11 11.39 -4.98
CA CYS A 96 -8.74 10.49 -5.93
C CYS A 96 -9.71 11.23 -6.85
N LEU A 97 -9.76 10.84 -8.12
CA LEU A 97 -10.73 11.38 -9.08
C LEU A 97 -12.13 10.76 -8.87
N ASN A 98 -12.19 9.48 -8.50
CA ASN A 98 -13.42 8.70 -8.36
C ASN A 98 -14.42 9.26 -7.33
N ALA A 99 -15.71 9.04 -7.55
CA ALA A 99 -16.81 9.49 -6.70
C ALA A 99 -17.62 8.33 -6.09
N CYS A 100 -16.94 7.23 -5.72
CA CYS A 100 -17.60 6.01 -5.25
C CYS A 100 -18.55 6.27 -4.07
N THR A 101 -19.75 5.71 -4.11
CA THR A 101 -20.84 6.00 -3.16
C THR A 101 -20.58 5.53 -1.73
N TYR A 102 -19.56 4.70 -1.51
CA TYR A 102 -19.21 4.10 -0.22
C TYR A 102 -17.86 4.58 0.34
N CYS A 103 -17.04 5.22 -0.49
CA CYS A 103 -15.65 5.52 -0.18
C CYS A 103 -15.53 6.86 0.56
N LYS A 104 -14.64 6.93 1.56
CA LYS A 104 -14.31 8.19 2.27
C LYS A 104 -13.00 8.82 1.84
N THR A 105 -12.29 8.20 0.91
CA THR A 105 -10.98 8.64 0.46
C THR A 105 -11.02 10.07 -0.06
N LYS A 106 -11.96 10.41 -0.96
CA LYS A 106 -12.09 11.77 -1.50
C LYS A 106 -12.40 12.81 -0.41
N HIS A 107 -13.21 12.46 0.59
CA HIS A 107 -13.46 13.32 1.75
C HIS A 107 -12.22 13.51 2.64
N ALA A 108 -11.38 12.49 2.76
CA ALA A 108 -10.18 12.53 3.60
C ALA A 108 -9.00 13.22 2.89
N ARG A 109 -8.80 12.95 1.60
CA ARG A 109 -7.57 13.28 0.87
C ARG A 109 -7.75 14.31 -0.23
N GLY A 110 -9.00 14.59 -0.62
CA GLY A 110 -9.34 15.53 -1.67
C GLY A 110 -9.32 14.90 -3.07
N ASP A 111 -9.40 15.77 -4.08
CA ASP A 111 -9.16 15.40 -5.48
C ASP A 111 -7.67 15.13 -5.72
N LEU A 112 -7.39 14.45 -6.82
CA LEU A 112 -6.05 14.11 -7.28
C LEU A 112 -5.09 15.31 -7.24
N ALA A 113 -3.92 15.08 -6.65
CA ALA A 113 -2.75 15.94 -6.74
C ALA A 113 -1.50 15.05 -6.86
N SER A 114 -0.84 15.10 -8.01
CA SER A 114 0.33 14.28 -8.33
C SER A 114 1.65 14.95 -7.98
N TYR A 115 2.65 14.16 -7.59
CA TYR A 115 4.03 14.67 -7.49
C TYR A 115 4.67 14.74 -8.90
N PRO A 116 5.54 15.73 -9.17
CA PRO A 116 6.34 15.76 -10.39
C PRO A 116 7.20 14.49 -10.54
N ILE A 117 7.38 14.02 -11.79
CA ILE A 117 8.17 12.82 -12.10
C ILE A 117 9.59 12.93 -11.52
N GLU A 118 10.25 14.08 -11.66
CA GLU A 118 11.61 14.27 -11.18
C GLU A 118 11.74 14.09 -9.66
N GLU A 119 10.75 14.53 -8.88
CA GLU A 119 10.75 14.31 -7.43
C GLU A 119 10.65 12.82 -7.08
N LEU A 120 9.80 12.08 -7.79
CA LEU A 120 9.62 10.63 -7.60
C LEU A 120 10.88 9.85 -8.00
N VAL A 121 11.47 10.20 -9.14
CA VAL A 121 12.71 9.57 -9.63
C VAL A 121 13.88 9.88 -8.70
N ASN A 122 14.02 11.12 -8.22
CA ASN A 122 15.06 11.48 -7.27
C ASN A 122 14.90 10.74 -5.94
N ARG A 123 13.65 10.58 -5.46
CA ARG A 123 13.38 9.80 -4.25
C ARG A 123 13.71 8.31 -4.43
N ALA A 124 13.41 7.74 -5.59
CA ALA A 124 13.77 6.36 -5.91
C ALA A 124 15.30 6.19 -5.93
N LYS A 125 16.04 7.04 -6.65
CA LYS A 125 17.51 7.03 -6.70
C LYS A 125 18.13 7.12 -5.31
N GLN A 126 17.67 8.08 -4.50
CA GLN A 126 18.12 8.22 -3.11
C GLN A 126 17.89 6.94 -2.30
N SER A 127 16.74 6.31 -2.47
CA SER A 127 16.41 5.09 -1.72
C SER A 127 17.32 3.93 -2.10
N PHE A 128 17.63 3.74 -3.39
CA PHE A 128 18.62 2.74 -3.83
C PHE A 128 20.04 3.03 -3.32
N GLN A 129 20.43 4.30 -3.25
CA GLN A 129 21.72 4.71 -2.64
C GLN A 129 21.78 4.45 -1.13
N GLU A 130 20.63 4.39 -0.46
CA GLU A 130 20.48 4.03 0.97
C GLU A 130 20.32 2.53 1.20
N GLY A 131 20.49 1.74 0.14
CA GLY A 131 20.59 0.29 0.18
C GLY A 131 19.26 -0.47 0.08
N VAL A 132 18.18 0.23 -0.29
CA VAL A 132 16.88 -0.39 -0.63
C VAL A 132 17.04 -1.27 -1.87
N CYS A 133 16.37 -2.42 -1.92
CA CYS A 133 16.33 -3.29 -3.10
C CYS A 133 14.93 -3.41 -3.71
N GLU A 134 13.92 -2.81 -3.08
CA GLU A 134 12.54 -2.88 -3.53
C GLU A 134 11.80 -1.55 -3.33
N ILE A 135 11.10 -1.07 -4.34
CA ILE A 135 10.22 0.11 -4.25
C ILE A 135 8.77 -0.33 -4.43
N TRP A 136 7.91 0.10 -3.51
CA TRP A 136 6.45 0.00 -3.64
C TRP A 136 5.87 1.37 -3.98
N LEU A 137 5.27 1.47 -5.16
CA LEU A 137 4.47 2.63 -5.51
C LEU A 137 3.09 2.50 -4.89
N THR A 138 2.62 3.57 -4.25
CA THR A 138 1.28 3.60 -3.67
C THR A 138 0.54 4.87 -4.05
N SER A 139 -0.78 4.74 -4.08
CA SER A 139 -1.73 5.83 -4.28
C SER A 139 -3.10 5.35 -3.82
N GLU A 140 -4.06 6.26 -3.76
CA GLU A 140 -5.48 5.92 -3.78
C GLU A 140 -5.90 5.23 -5.08
N ASP A 141 -5.25 5.58 -6.19
CA ASP A 141 -5.34 4.94 -7.50
C ASP A 141 -4.11 5.31 -8.32
N THR A 142 -3.20 4.36 -8.56
CA THR A 142 -1.97 4.66 -9.28
C THR A 142 -2.21 4.96 -10.76
N GLY A 143 -3.27 4.42 -11.35
CA GLY A 143 -3.61 4.66 -12.76
C GLY A 143 -4.03 6.09 -13.05
N ALA A 144 -4.52 6.81 -12.03
CA ALA A 144 -4.90 8.20 -12.16
C ALA A 144 -3.71 9.18 -12.19
N TYR A 145 -2.49 8.71 -11.91
CA TYR A 145 -1.30 9.57 -11.82
C TYR A 145 -1.11 10.42 -13.08
N GLY A 146 -0.70 11.67 -12.88
CA GLY A 146 -0.23 12.54 -13.95
C GLY A 146 -1.33 13.34 -14.66
N ARG A 147 -2.59 12.91 -14.58
CA ARG A 147 -3.73 13.56 -15.26
C ARG A 147 -3.91 15.04 -14.89
N ASP A 148 -3.56 15.40 -13.66
CA ASP A 148 -3.66 16.77 -13.14
C ASP A 148 -2.44 17.65 -13.48
N ILE A 149 -1.34 17.06 -13.98
CA ILE A 149 -0.07 17.75 -14.28
C ILE A 149 0.41 17.57 -15.73
N GLY A 150 -0.42 17.00 -16.61
CA GLY A 150 -0.11 16.86 -18.04
C GLY A 150 0.90 15.76 -18.37
N THR A 151 0.93 14.68 -17.59
CA THR A 151 1.69 13.46 -17.86
C THR A 151 0.83 12.23 -17.54
N ASP A 152 1.42 11.03 -17.53
CA ASP A 152 0.71 9.78 -17.27
C ASP A 152 1.55 8.77 -16.48
N LEU A 153 0.89 7.69 -16.06
CA LEU A 153 1.53 6.61 -15.31
C LEU A 153 2.64 5.92 -16.13
N PRO A 154 2.46 5.52 -17.41
CA PRO A 154 3.53 4.90 -18.19
C PRO A 154 4.81 5.73 -18.26
N THR A 155 4.71 7.04 -18.48
CA THR A 155 5.86 7.96 -18.54
C THR A 155 6.65 7.93 -17.22
N LEU A 156 5.96 8.00 -16.08
CA LEU A 156 6.60 7.86 -14.76
C LEU A 156 7.28 6.50 -14.61
N LEU A 157 6.59 5.40 -14.95
CA LEU A 157 7.10 4.06 -14.74
C LEU A 157 8.36 3.78 -15.56
N TRP A 158 8.41 4.22 -16.83
CA TRP A 158 9.62 4.10 -17.64
C TRP A 158 10.79 4.89 -17.03
N LYS A 159 10.55 6.11 -16.54
CA LYS A 159 11.58 6.91 -15.84
C LYS A 159 12.06 6.27 -14.55
N LEU A 160 11.18 5.61 -13.80
CA LEU A 160 11.56 4.85 -12.62
C LEU A 160 12.37 3.61 -13.00
N VAL A 161 11.96 2.85 -14.02
CA VAL A 161 12.68 1.66 -14.51
C VAL A 161 14.13 1.96 -14.87
N GLU A 162 14.39 3.10 -15.52
CA GLU A 162 15.75 3.59 -15.82
C GLU A 162 16.60 3.79 -14.54
N ALA A 163 15.97 4.20 -13.44
CA ALA A 163 16.63 4.47 -12.17
C ALA A 163 16.83 3.24 -11.26
N ILE A 164 16.14 2.13 -11.55
CA ILE A 164 16.20 0.92 -10.72
C ILE A 164 17.48 0.13 -11.05
N PRO A 165 18.32 -0.20 -10.06
CA PRO A 165 19.51 -1.04 -10.27
C PRO A 165 19.14 -2.44 -10.77
N GLU A 166 20.10 -3.15 -11.35
CA GLU A 166 19.90 -4.57 -11.66
C GLU A 166 19.59 -5.36 -10.37
N GLY A 167 18.68 -6.34 -10.48
CA GLY A 167 18.19 -7.18 -9.37
C GLY A 167 17.28 -6.51 -8.35
N ALA A 168 17.15 -5.18 -8.36
CA ALA A 168 16.14 -4.47 -7.57
C ALA A 168 14.78 -4.47 -8.30
N MET A 169 13.70 -4.35 -7.52
CA MET A 169 12.34 -4.55 -8.02
C MET A 169 11.42 -3.36 -7.74
N LEU A 170 10.52 -3.09 -8.68
CA LEU A 170 9.39 -2.17 -8.55
C LEU A 170 8.09 -2.94 -8.43
N ARG A 171 7.31 -2.62 -7.40
CA ARG A 171 5.92 -3.06 -7.28
C ARG A 171 4.99 -1.89 -7.55
N LEU A 172 4.11 -2.07 -8.53
CA LEU A 172 3.02 -1.12 -8.77
C LEU A 172 1.86 -1.38 -7.79
N GLY A 173 1.29 -0.30 -7.28
CA GLY A 173 0.12 -0.32 -6.41
C GLY A 173 -1.18 -0.61 -7.16
N MET A 174 -2.30 -0.46 -6.43
CA MET A 174 -3.64 -0.68 -6.94
C MET A 174 -4.06 0.39 -7.96
N THR A 175 -4.75 -0.05 -9.01
CA THR A 175 -5.26 0.81 -10.08
C THR A 175 -6.65 0.39 -10.53
N ASN A 176 -7.56 1.35 -10.79
CA ASN A 176 -8.91 1.03 -11.27
C ASN A 176 -8.93 0.76 -12.80
N PRO A 177 -9.86 -0.08 -13.30
CA PRO A 177 -9.94 -0.45 -14.71
C PRO A 177 -9.90 0.72 -15.72
N PRO A 178 -10.65 1.83 -15.55
CA PRO A 178 -10.71 2.91 -16.55
C PRO A 178 -9.33 3.46 -16.91
N TYR A 179 -8.46 3.62 -15.92
CA TYR A 179 -7.17 4.27 -16.13
C TYR A 179 -6.11 3.35 -16.73
N ILE A 180 -6.20 2.04 -16.47
CA ILE A 180 -5.32 1.06 -17.11
C ILE A 180 -5.77 0.76 -18.54
N LEU A 181 -7.08 0.75 -18.80
CA LEU A 181 -7.62 0.56 -20.14
C LEU A 181 -6.99 1.51 -21.17
N GLU A 182 -6.81 2.78 -20.80
CA GLU A 182 -6.18 3.79 -21.65
C GLU A 182 -4.71 3.52 -22.00
N HIS A 183 -4.04 2.64 -21.26
CA HIS A 183 -2.59 2.41 -21.34
C HIS A 183 -2.21 0.92 -21.42
N LEU A 184 -3.14 0.02 -21.76
CA LEU A 184 -2.94 -1.43 -21.65
C LEU A 184 -1.67 -1.95 -22.30
N GLU A 185 -1.39 -1.53 -23.54
CA GLU A 185 -0.21 -2.00 -24.30
C GLU A 185 1.10 -1.59 -23.62
N GLU A 186 1.21 -0.32 -23.22
CA GLU A 186 2.40 0.18 -22.53
C GLU A 186 2.55 -0.46 -21.14
N MET A 187 1.45 -0.63 -20.42
CA MET A 187 1.44 -1.30 -19.12
C MET A 187 1.89 -2.76 -19.24
N ALA A 188 1.50 -3.48 -20.29
CA ALA A 188 1.97 -4.85 -20.52
C ALA A 188 3.50 -4.90 -20.77
N LYS A 189 4.05 -3.95 -21.53
CA LYS A 189 5.51 -3.82 -21.72
C LYS A 189 6.24 -3.55 -20.40
N ILE A 190 5.71 -2.63 -19.60
CA ILE A 190 6.29 -2.27 -18.30
C ILE A 190 6.24 -3.45 -17.32
N LEU A 191 5.10 -4.13 -17.21
CA LEU A 191 4.92 -5.28 -16.31
C LEU A 191 5.72 -6.52 -16.75
N SER A 192 6.16 -6.57 -18.01
CA SER A 192 7.08 -7.60 -18.52
C SER A 192 8.55 -7.25 -18.28
N HIS A 193 8.86 -6.05 -17.80
CA HIS A 193 10.24 -5.61 -17.59
C HIS A 193 10.87 -6.35 -16.40
N PRO A 194 12.13 -6.83 -16.48
CA PRO A 194 12.77 -7.66 -15.44
C PRO A 194 12.98 -6.97 -14.09
N ARG A 195 12.80 -5.65 -14.03
CA ARG A 195 12.89 -4.82 -12.80
C ARG A 195 11.52 -4.44 -12.23
N VAL A 196 10.44 -4.94 -12.80
CA VAL A 196 9.06 -4.68 -12.38
C VAL A 196 8.43 -6.02 -12.07
N TYR A 197 7.72 -6.12 -10.94
CA TYR A 197 6.94 -7.32 -10.69
C TYR A 197 5.80 -7.41 -11.70
N ALA A 198 5.64 -8.58 -12.31
CA ALA A 198 4.47 -8.96 -13.10
C ALA A 198 3.29 -9.24 -12.14
N PHE A 199 2.83 -8.18 -11.49
CA PHE A 199 1.77 -8.16 -10.51
C PHE A 199 0.96 -6.87 -10.68
N LEU A 200 -0.37 -6.98 -10.68
CA LEU A 200 -1.23 -5.81 -10.65
C LEU A 200 -2.46 -6.05 -9.78
N HIS A 201 -2.79 -5.06 -8.97
CA HIS A 201 -3.99 -5.07 -8.14
C HIS A 201 -5.07 -4.22 -8.80
N ILE A 202 -6.13 -4.89 -9.28
CA ILE A 202 -7.23 -4.29 -10.04
C ILE A 202 -8.54 -4.60 -9.33
N PRO A 203 -9.15 -3.66 -8.58
CA PRO A 203 -10.39 -3.89 -7.86
C PRO A 203 -11.59 -4.02 -8.81
N VAL A 204 -12.25 -5.18 -8.83
CA VAL A 204 -13.55 -5.32 -9.51
C VAL A 204 -14.70 -4.81 -8.64
N GLN A 205 -14.61 -5.03 -7.31
CA GLN A 205 -15.60 -4.72 -6.27
C GLN A 205 -16.89 -5.54 -6.33
N SER A 206 -17.50 -5.71 -7.51
CA SER A 206 -18.66 -6.56 -7.76
C SER A 206 -18.64 -6.99 -9.22
N ALA A 207 -19.16 -8.19 -9.52
CA ALA A 207 -19.32 -8.63 -10.91
C ALA A 207 -20.74 -8.41 -11.46
N SER A 208 -21.51 -7.49 -10.88
CA SER A 208 -22.79 -7.03 -11.41
C SER A 208 -22.70 -5.57 -11.84
N ASP A 209 -23.06 -5.28 -13.09
CA ASP A 209 -23.07 -3.92 -13.62
C ASP A 209 -24.10 -3.02 -12.91
N SER A 210 -25.20 -3.59 -12.43
CA SER A 210 -26.18 -2.87 -11.62
C SER A 210 -25.55 -2.39 -10.31
N VAL A 211 -24.85 -3.30 -9.61
CA VAL A 211 -24.16 -2.96 -8.36
C VAL A 211 -23.00 -1.99 -8.60
N LEU A 212 -22.24 -2.15 -9.69
CA LEU A 212 -21.15 -1.23 -10.06
C LEU A 212 -21.67 0.19 -10.35
N MET A 213 -22.82 0.30 -11.03
CA MET A 213 -23.48 1.57 -11.28
C MET A 213 -23.90 2.25 -9.97
N ASP A 214 -24.51 1.50 -9.03
CA ASP A 214 -24.88 2.01 -7.71
C ASP A 214 -23.67 2.38 -6.84
N MET A 215 -22.54 1.68 -7.03
CA MET A 215 -21.25 2.04 -6.46
C MET A 215 -20.68 3.34 -7.05
N LYS A 216 -21.22 3.83 -8.17
CA LYS A 216 -20.65 4.88 -9.04
C LYS A 216 -19.25 4.51 -9.52
N ARG A 217 -19.11 3.30 -10.07
CA ARG A 217 -17.93 2.92 -10.86
C ARG A 217 -18.07 3.46 -12.28
N GLU A 218 -16.96 3.93 -12.84
CA GLU A 218 -16.86 4.43 -14.22
C GLU A 218 -16.44 3.31 -15.18
N TYR A 219 -16.74 2.07 -14.81
CA TYR A 219 -16.44 0.85 -15.58
C TYR A 219 -17.53 -0.19 -15.33
N CYS A 220 -17.67 -1.11 -16.28
CA CYS A 220 -18.49 -2.30 -16.20
C CYS A 220 -17.63 -3.57 -15.99
N VAL A 221 -18.28 -4.71 -15.85
CA VAL A 221 -17.59 -6.01 -15.71
C VAL A 221 -16.81 -6.36 -16.98
N ALA A 222 -17.30 -5.99 -18.17
CA ALA A 222 -16.61 -6.23 -19.43
C ALA A 222 -15.28 -5.48 -19.50
N ASP A 223 -15.22 -4.23 -19.02
CA ASP A 223 -14.01 -3.43 -18.91
C ASP A 223 -12.95 -4.12 -18.03
N PHE A 224 -13.37 -4.63 -16.86
CA PHE A 224 -12.49 -5.38 -15.98
C PHE A 224 -11.96 -6.65 -16.66
N LYS A 225 -12.83 -7.43 -17.30
CA LYS A 225 -12.44 -8.65 -18.03
C LYS A 225 -11.45 -8.34 -19.14
N GLN A 226 -11.70 -7.28 -19.92
CA GLN A 226 -10.78 -6.84 -20.97
C GLN A 226 -9.38 -6.56 -20.43
N VAL A 227 -9.27 -5.84 -19.31
CA VAL A 227 -7.96 -5.57 -18.69
C VAL A 227 -7.28 -6.86 -18.26
N VAL A 228 -7.99 -7.74 -17.54
CA VAL A 228 -7.41 -8.97 -17.00
C VAL A 228 -7.00 -9.94 -18.11
N ASP A 229 -7.87 -10.15 -19.10
CA ASP A 229 -7.63 -11.08 -20.20
C ASP A 229 -6.45 -10.59 -21.06
N PHE A 230 -6.41 -9.30 -21.39
CA PHE A 230 -5.31 -8.69 -22.14
C PHE A 230 -3.97 -8.85 -21.41
N LEU A 231 -3.93 -8.55 -20.10
CA LEU A 231 -2.69 -8.66 -19.32
C LEU A 231 -2.26 -10.12 -19.15
N LYS A 232 -3.18 -11.06 -18.95
CA LYS A 232 -2.86 -12.50 -18.90
C LYS A 232 -2.28 -13.01 -20.21
N GLU A 233 -2.75 -12.50 -21.35
CA GLU A 233 -2.22 -12.84 -22.67
C GLU A 233 -0.83 -12.22 -22.92
N LYS A 234 -0.67 -10.92 -22.63
CA LYS A 234 0.55 -10.17 -22.98
C LYS A 234 1.67 -10.25 -21.95
N VAL A 235 1.35 -10.61 -20.71
CA VAL A 235 2.32 -10.73 -19.60
C VAL A 235 2.20 -12.13 -19.00
N PRO A 236 2.83 -13.15 -19.62
CA PRO A 236 2.71 -14.53 -19.17
C PRO A 236 3.09 -14.71 -17.70
N GLY A 237 2.18 -15.30 -16.92
CA GLY A 237 2.37 -15.54 -15.49
C GLY A 237 1.96 -14.38 -14.57
N ILE A 238 1.47 -13.26 -15.09
CA ILE A 238 1.06 -12.12 -14.27
C ILE A 238 0.09 -12.52 -13.14
N THR A 239 0.39 -12.05 -11.93
CA THR A 239 -0.54 -12.18 -10.80
C THR A 239 -1.50 -11.00 -10.79
N ILE A 240 -2.80 -11.29 -10.88
CA ILE A 240 -3.84 -10.29 -10.68
C ILE A 240 -4.44 -10.46 -9.29
N ALA A 241 -4.35 -9.41 -8.48
CA ALA A 241 -5.08 -9.30 -7.23
C ALA A 241 -6.35 -8.46 -7.43
N THR A 242 -7.42 -8.76 -6.70
CA THR A 242 -8.65 -7.97 -6.76
C THR A 242 -9.39 -7.89 -5.42
N ASP A 243 -10.35 -6.97 -5.33
CA ASP A 243 -11.22 -6.77 -4.17
C ASP A 243 -12.66 -7.01 -4.55
N ILE A 244 -13.43 -7.58 -3.62
CA ILE A 244 -14.88 -7.74 -3.71
C ILE A 244 -15.52 -7.18 -2.43
N ILE A 245 -16.63 -6.45 -2.59
CA ILE A 245 -17.49 -5.99 -1.51
C ILE A 245 -18.80 -6.78 -1.57
N CYS A 246 -18.99 -7.71 -0.64
CA CYS A 246 -20.23 -8.47 -0.51
C CYS A 246 -21.28 -7.70 0.28
N GLY A 247 -22.54 -7.77 -0.18
CA GLY A 247 -23.69 -7.17 0.50
C GLY A 247 -23.76 -5.66 0.35
N PHE A 248 -23.32 -5.14 -0.80
CA PHE A 248 -23.51 -3.73 -1.17
C PHE A 248 -25.03 -3.41 -1.15
N PRO A 249 -25.44 -2.20 -0.72
CA PRO A 249 -26.86 -1.84 -0.67
C PRO A 249 -27.54 -2.03 -2.03
N GLY A 250 -28.64 -2.79 -2.07
CA GLY A 250 -29.35 -3.15 -3.31
C GLY A 250 -28.92 -4.47 -3.95
N GLU A 251 -27.78 -5.07 -3.57
CA GLU A 251 -27.26 -6.31 -4.18
C GLU A 251 -28.24 -7.49 -4.01
N THR A 252 -28.71 -8.02 -5.14
CA THR A 252 -29.60 -9.19 -5.24
C THR A 252 -28.82 -10.51 -5.17
N ASP A 253 -29.53 -11.64 -5.14
CA ASP A 253 -28.87 -12.95 -5.14
C ASP A 253 -28.26 -13.24 -6.51
N GLU A 254 -28.90 -12.81 -7.60
CA GLU A 254 -28.39 -12.90 -8.96
C GLU A 254 -27.06 -12.14 -9.11
N ASP A 255 -26.99 -10.89 -8.63
CA ASP A 255 -25.75 -10.08 -8.63
C ASP A 255 -24.59 -10.78 -7.91
N PHE A 256 -24.90 -11.42 -6.78
CA PHE A 256 -23.91 -12.17 -6.02
C PHE A 256 -23.47 -13.44 -6.76
N GLN A 257 -24.38 -14.14 -7.44
CA GLN A 257 -24.02 -15.30 -8.26
C GLN A 257 -23.13 -14.94 -9.45
N GLU A 258 -23.31 -13.77 -10.07
CA GLU A 258 -22.38 -13.27 -11.10
C GLU A 258 -20.97 -13.07 -10.52
N THR A 259 -20.88 -12.56 -9.31
CA THR A 259 -19.61 -12.39 -8.57
C THR A 259 -18.94 -13.73 -8.28
N MET A 260 -19.70 -14.73 -7.85
CA MET A 260 -19.20 -16.10 -7.65
C MET A 260 -18.64 -16.70 -8.95
N LYS A 261 -19.38 -16.57 -10.07
CA LYS A 261 -18.95 -17.06 -11.38
C LYS A 261 -17.65 -16.40 -11.86
N LEU A 262 -17.48 -15.09 -11.64
CA LEU A 262 -16.25 -14.40 -11.99
C LEU A 262 -15.05 -14.98 -11.23
N VAL A 263 -15.19 -15.19 -9.91
CA VAL A 263 -14.10 -15.74 -9.10
C VAL A 263 -13.79 -17.19 -9.46
N GLU A 264 -14.81 -17.98 -9.79
CA GLU A 264 -14.64 -19.35 -10.28
C GLU A 264 -13.92 -19.40 -11.63
N GLN A 265 -14.24 -18.49 -12.56
CA GLN A 265 -13.61 -18.37 -13.87
C GLN A 265 -12.13 -17.99 -13.75
N TYR A 266 -11.81 -16.96 -12.98
CA TYR A 266 -10.47 -16.37 -12.97
C TYR A 266 -9.51 -17.01 -11.96
N ARG A 267 -10.03 -17.67 -10.92
CA ARG A 267 -9.28 -18.33 -9.84
C ARG A 267 -8.11 -17.47 -9.33
N PHE A 268 -8.41 -16.23 -8.93
CA PHE A 268 -7.41 -15.25 -8.51
C PHE A 268 -6.47 -15.79 -7.42
N PRO A 269 -5.14 -15.62 -7.54
CA PRO A 269 -4.22 -16.01 -6.47
C PRO A 269 -4.39 -15.18 -5.19
N SER A 270 -4.80 -13.91 -5.34
CA SER A 270 -5.03 -12.97 -4.24
C SER A 270 -6.39 -12.29 -4.38
N LEU A 271 -7.30 -12.55 -3.44
CA LEU A 271 -8.64 -12.00 -3.44
C LEU A 271 -8.99 -11.40 -2.07
N PHE A 272 -9.29 -10.10 -2.05
CA PHE A 272 -9.68 -9.38 -0.84
C PHE A 272 -11.21 -9.34 -0.72
N ILE A 273 -11.76 -10.21 0.11
CA ILE A 273 -13.21 -10.33 0.32
C ILE A 273 -13.61 -9.48 1.52
N ASN A 274 -14.44 -8.47 1.28
CA ASN A 274 -14.89 -7.53 2.30
C ASN A 274 -16.40 -7.50 2.42
N GLN A 275 -16.90 -7.43 3.65
CA GLN A 275 -18.31 -7.17 3.90
C GLN A 275 -18.60 -5.66 3.80
N PHE A 276 -19.67 -5.27 3.10
CA PHE A 276 -20.07 -3.86 3.05
C PHE A 276 -20.37 -3.31 4.45
N TYR A 277 -19.81 -2.15 4.75
CA TYR A 277 -20.07 -1.40 5.96
C TYR A 277 -20.57 0.02 5.63
N PRO A 278 -21.78 0.43 6.08
CA PRO A 278 -22.34 1.75 5.79
C PRO A 278 -21.59 2.84 6.54
N ARG A 279 -20.60 3.45 5.88
CA ARG A 279 -19.78 4.51 6.49
C ARG A 279 -20.64 5.79 6.65
N PRO A 280 -20.74 6.38 7.86
CA PRO A 280 -21.61 7.53 8.08
C PRO A 280 -21.27 8.72 7.17
N GLY A 281 -22.28 9.31 6.53
CA GLY A 281 -22.12 10.45 5.61
C GLY A 281 -21.85 10.08 4.16
N THR A 282 -21.73 8.80 3.82
CA THR A 282 -21.61 8.35 2.42
C THR A 282 -23.00 8.15 1.80
N PRO A 283 -23.18 8.34 0.48
CA PRO A 283 -24.44 8.03 -0.20
C PRO A 283 -24.94 6.60 0.04
N ALA A 284 -24.04 5.61 -0.03
CA ALA A 284 -24.39 4.20 0.16
C ALA A 284 -24.90 3.88 1.58
N ALA A 285 -24.55 4.69 2.58
CA ALA A 285 -25.08 4.51 3.93
C ALA A 285 -26.58 4.87 4.06
N LYS A 286 -27.14 5.61 3.07
CA LYS A 286 -28.56 5.99 3.03
C LYS A 286 -29.41 5.07 2.14
N MET A 287 -28.78 4.20 1.37
CA MET A 287 -29.44 3.24 0.49
C MET A 287 -30.09 2.10 1.28
N HIS A 288 -31.00 1.35 0.64
CA HIS A 288 -31.61 0.17 1.25
C HIS A 288 -30.58 -0.92 1.50
N GLN A 289 -30.36 -1.26 2.77
CA GLN A 289 -29.29 -2.16 3.18
C GLN A 289 -29.69 -3.62 3.04
N VAL A 290 -28.79 -4.43 2.48
CA VAL A 290 -28.88 -5.89 2.56
C VAL A 290 -28.83 -6.33 4.04
N PRO A 291 -29.66 -7.30 4.48
CA PRO A 291 -29.63 -7.78 5.86
C PRO A 291 -28.25 -8.33 6.27
N ALA A 292 -27.84 -8.08 7.51
CA ALA A 292 -26.51 -8.47 8.01
C ALA A 292 -26.25 -9.99 7.90
N ALA A 293 -27.28 -10.83 8.10
CA ALA A 293 -27.19 -12.27 7.94
C ALA A 293 -26.83 -12.66 6.49
N VAL A 294 -27.44 -12.01 5.50
CA VAL A 294 -27.16 -12.24 4.07
C VAL A 294 -25.74 -11.81 3.73
N LYS A 295 -25.28 -10.63 4.19
CA LYS A 295 -23.88 -10.19 3.93
C LYS A 295 -22.85 -11.17 4.49
N LYS A 296 -23.11 -11.67 5.71
CA LYS A 296 -22.27 -12.67 6.38
C LYS A 296 -22.25 -13.99 5.60
N GLN A 297 -23.41 -14.45 5.12
CA GLN A 297 -23.53 -15.66 4.33
C GLN A 297 -22.78 -15.53 3.00
N ARG A 298 -23.01 -14.46 2.23
CA ARG A 298 -22.30 -14.17 0.97
C ARG A 298 -20.78 -14.12 1.13
N THR A 299 -20.31 -13.43 2.18
CA THR A 299 -18.87 -13.35 2.50
C THR A 299 -18.30 -14.75 2.80
N LYS A 300 -19.04 -15.58 3.54
CA LYS A 300 -18.64 -16.96 3.86
C LYS A 300 -18.57 -17.82 2.60
N ASP A 301 -19.58 -17.76 1.73
CA ASP A 301 -19.65 -18.58 0.52
C ASP A 301 -18.54 -18.21 -0.46
N LEU A 302 -18.29 -16.92 -0.65
CA LEU A 302 -17.18 -16.46 -1.51
C LEU A 302 -15.82 -16.84 -0.93
N SER A 303 -15.66 -16.80 0.40
CA SER A 303 -14.44 -17.25 1.07
C SER A 303 -14.23 -18.76 0.89
N GLN A 304 -15.29 -19.55 0.99
CA GLN A 304 -15.24 -20.99 0.74
C GLN A 304 -14.83 -21.31 -0.70
N LEU A 305 -15.40 -20.59 -1.68
CA LEU A 305 -14.97 -20.70 -3.08
C LEU A 305 -13.51 -20.32 -3.25
N PHE A 306 -13.06 -19.20 -2.67
CA PHE A 306 -11.66 -18.81 -2.74
C PHE A 306 -10.74 -19.89 -2.15
N HIS A 307 -11.08 -20.49 -1.01
CA HIS A 307 -10.28 -21.54 -0.39
C HIS A 307 -10.42 -22.92 -1.04
N SER A 308 -11.34 -23.13 -1.98
CA SER A 308 -11.51 -24.41 -2.67
C SER A 308 -10.43 -24.70 -3.71
N TYR A 309 -9.61 -23.70 -4.06
CA TYR A 309 -8.54 -23.82 -5.03
C TYR A 309 -7.19 -23.33 -4.55
N ASN A 310 -6.13 -24.01 -5.02
CA ASN A 310 -4.75 -23.60 -4.83
C ASN A 310 -4.20 -22.97 -6.12
N PRO A 311 -3.68 -21.73 -6.06
CA PRO A 311 -3.17 -21.07 -7.26
C PRO A 311 -1.76 -21.57 -7.67
N TYR A 312 -0.98 -22.15 -6.75
CA TYR A 312 0.45 -22.38 -6.97
C TYR A 312 0.87 -23.85 -7.14
N ASP A 313 -0.05 -24.81 -7.12
CA ASP A 313 0.31 -26.25 -7.16
C ASP A 313 1.13 -26.61 -8.42
N HIS A 314 0.85 -25.94 -9.54
CA HIS A 314 1.57 -26.12 -10.79
C HIS A 314 3.02 -25.59 -10.78
N LYS A 315 3.41 -24.83 -9.75
CA LYS A 315 4.76 -24.26 -9.58
C LYS A 315 5.73 -25.22 -8.87
N VAL A 316 5.23 -26.29 -8.26
CA VAL A 316 6.08 -27.25 -7.55
C VAL A 316 6.99 -27.96 -8.56
N GLY A 317 8.29 -27.99 -8.26
CA GLY A 317 9.34 -28.49 -9.15
C GLY A 317 9.96 -27.43 -10.06
N GLU A 318 9.40 -26.22 -10.14
CA GLU A 318 10.01 -25.11 -10.89
C GLU A 318 11.24 -24.55 -10.15
N ARG A 319 12.20 -24.07 -10.93
CA ARG A 319 13.33 -23.25 -10.48
C ARG A 319 12.98 -21.78 -10.71
N GLN A 320 12.98 -20.99 -9.64
CA GLN A 320 12.55 -19.58 -9.67
C GLN A 320 13.57 -18.66 -9.01
N ARG A 321 13.69 -17.42 -9.49
CA ARG A 321 14.47 -16.36 -8.84
C ARG A 321 13.56 -15.61 -7.87
N VAL A 322 14.05 -15.34 -6.66
CA VAL A 322 13.27 -14.67 -5.61
C VAL A 322 14.11 -13.60 -4.90
N LEU A 323 13.49 -12.46 -4.59
CA LEU A 323 14.09 -11.39 -3.80
C LEU A 323 13.70 -11.56 -2.34
N VAL A 324 14.68 -11.73 -1.44
CA VAL A 324 14.43 -11.89 0.00
C VAL A 324 14.43 -10.54 0.69
N THR A 325 13.31 -10.09 1.24
CA THR A 325 13.20 -8.75 1.87
C THR A 325 12.62 -8.77 3.27
N GLU A 326 12.01 -9.87 3.70
CA GLU A 326 11.21 -9.91 4.92
C GLU A 326 11.46 -11.19 5.73
N GLU A 327 11.01 -11.17 6.98
CA GLU A 327 10.98 -12.32 7.87
C GLU A 327 9.53 -12.73 8.10
N SER A 328 9.27 -14.04 8.17
CA SER A 328 7.91 -14.53 8.42
C SER A 328 7.42 -14.13 9.81
N PHE A 329 6.10 -14.08 9.99
CA PHE A 329 5.49 -13.70 11.27
C PHE A 329 5.89 -14.61 12.43
N ASP A 330 6.08 -15.90 12.16
CA ASP A 330 6.54 -16.91 13.11
C ASP A 330 8.08 -16.99 13.22
N SER A 331 8.81 -16.15 12.47
CA SER A 331 10.28 -16.06 12.42
C SER A 331 11.01 -17.35 12.02
N ASN A 332 10.29 -18.34 11.48
CA ASN A 332 10.85 -19.62 11.05
C ASN A 332 11.51 -19.56 9.66
N TYR A 333 11.09 -18.62 8.82
CA TYR A 333 11.53 -18.48 7.44
C TYR A 333 11.87 -17.02 7.11
N TYR A 334 12.63 -16.83 6.03
CA TYR A 334 12.58 -15.56 5.32
C TYR A 334 11.49 -15.60 4.26
N VAL A 335 10.92 -14.43 4.01
CA VAL A 335 9.88 -14.19 3.02
C VAL A 335 10.56 -13.53 1.82
N ALA A 336 10.43 -14.20 0.68
CA ALA A 336 10.92 -13.74 -0.60
C ALA A 336 9.77 -13.61 -1.60
N HIS A 337 9.96 -12.82 -2.65
CA HIS A 337 8.99 -12.67 -3.73
C HIS A 337 9.61 -13.04 -5.07
N ASN A 338 8.92 -13.86 -5.86
CA ASN A 338 9.32 -14.16 -7.24
C ASN A 338 8.93 -13.01 -8.19
N PRO A 339 9.22 -13.08 -9.52
CA PRO A 339 8.90 -12.00 -10.45
C PRO A 339 7.41 -11.68 -10.57
N PHE A 340 6.51 -12.57 -10.13
CA PHE A 340 5.06 -12.38 -10.14
C PHE A 340 4.52 -11.83 -8.81
N TYR A 341 5.42 -11.44 -7.90
CA TYR A 341 5.13 -11.03 -6.54
C TYR A 341 4.45 -12.11 -5.68
N GLU A 342 4.66 -13.38 -6.03
CA GLU A 342 4.16 -14.51 -5.25
C GLU A 342 5.13 -14.81 -4.10
N GLN A 343 4.58 -15.09 -2.92
CA GLN A 343 5.36 -15.31 -1.70
C GLN A 343 6.05 -16.66 -1.74
N VAL A 344 7.37 -16.67 -1.54
CA VAL A 344 8.20 -17.88 -1.41
C VAL A 344 8.93 -17.86 -0.06
N LEU A 345 8.62 -18.82 0.80
CA LEU A 345 9.30 -19.02 2.07
C LEU A 345 10.62 -19.76 1.83
N VAL A 346 11.71 -19.16 2.30
CA VAL A 346 13.06 -19.73 2.19
C VAL A 346 13.66 -19.97 3.58
N PRO A 347 14.46 -21.04 3.77
CA PRO A 347 15.18 -21.26 5.01
C PRO A 347 16.04 -20.05 5.40
N LYS A 348 16.13 -19.79 6.70
CA LYS A 348 16.91 -18.65 7.21
C LYS A 348 18.39 -18.90 7.04
N ASP A 349 19.01 -18.07 6.22
CA ASP A 349 20.45 -17.89 6.13
C ASP A 349 20.71 -16.38 6.06
N PRO A 350 21.38 -15.77 7.06
CA PRO A 350 21.68 -14.33 7.08
C PRO A 350 22.34 -13.80 5.81
N LEU A 351 22.98 -14.67 5.01
CA LEU A 351 23.58 -14.32 3.72
C LEU A 351 22.55 -14.03 2.62
N LEU A 352 21.27 -14.37 2.81
CA LEU A 352 20.21 -14.21 1.80
C LEU A 352 19.42 -12.91 1.91
N MET A 353 19.33 -12.30 3.10
CA MET A 353 18.51 -11.11 3.32
C MET A 353 18.97 -9.93 2.44
N GLY A 354 18.05 -9.33 1.69
CA GLY A 354 18.30 -8.25 0.74
C GLY A 354 18.89 -8.70 -0.60
N LYS A 355 18.85 -10.01 -0.90
CA LYS A 355 19.48 -10.57 -2.10
C LYS A 355 18.50 -11.32 -2.98
N MET A 356 18.84 -11.36 -4.26
CA MET A 356 18.23 -12.25 -5.25
C MET A 356 18.89 -13.62 -5.16
N VAL A 357 18.06 -14.65 -5.00
CA VAL A 357 18.50 -16.04 -4.92
C VAL A 357 17.63 -16.91 -5.82
N GLU A 358 18.21 -17.96 -6.36
CA GLU A 358 17.48 -18.96 -7.11
C GLU A 358 17.11 -20.13 -6.21
N VAL A 359 15.85 -20.56 -6.30
CA VAL A 359 15.27 -21.59 -5.44
C VAL A 359 14.54 -22.64 -6.26
N ASN A 360 14.58 -23.88 -5.79
CA ASN A 360 13.70 -24.94 -6.28
C ASN A 360 12.45 -24.97 -5.39
N ILE A 361 11.28 -24.79 -6.00
CA ILE A 361 9.99 -24.86 -5.31
C ILE A 361 9.67 -26.31 -5.00
N TYR A 362 9.43 -26.64 -3.72
CA TYR A 362 9.18 -28.02 -3.28
C TYR A 362 7.82 -28.21 -2.61
N GLU A 363 7.13 -27.12 -2.26
CA GLU A 363 5.81 -27.15 -1.63
C GLU A 363 5.04 -25.89 -2.03
N ALA A 364 3.74 -26.04 -2.22
CA ALA A 364 2.81 -24.94 -2.46
C ALA A 364 1.67 -25.02 -1.44
N GLY A 365 1.26 -23.86 -0.93
CA GLY A 365 0.07 -23.69 -0.11
C GLY A 365 -0.85 -22.62 -0.70
N LYS A 366 -1.94 -22.30 0.00
CA LYS A 366 -2.94 -21.34 -0.50
C LYS A 366 -2.37 -19.93 -0.77
N HIS A 367 -1.45 -19.48 0.08
CA HIS A 367 -0.95 -18.10 0.09
C HIS A 367 0.57 -18.00 -0.11
N PHE A 368 1.26 -19.12 -0.25
CA PHE A 368 2.72 -19.14 -0.33
C PHE A 368 3.20 -20.39 -1.07
N MET A 369 4.46 -20.35 -1.47
CA MET A 369 5.27 -21.50 -1.84
C MET A 369 6.44 -21.65 -0.87
N LYS A 370 7.07 -22.81 -0.82
CA LYS A 370 8.36 -22.99 -0.14
C LYS A 370 9.43 -23.36 -1.16
N GLY A 371 10.56 -22.67 -1.06
CA GLY A 371 11.71 -22.85 -1.95
C GLY A 371 12.97 -23.20 -1.16
N LYS A 372 13.82 -24.06 -1.71
CA LYS A 372 15.19 -24.29 -1.20
C LYS A 372 16.19 -23.61 -2.11
N PRO A 373 17.11 -22.76 -1.59
CA PRO A 373 18.21 -22.22 -2.36
C PRO A 373 18.97 -23.32 -3.10
N VAL A 374 19.28 -23.10 -4.37
CA VAL A 374 20.11 -24.03 -5.13
C VAL A 374 21.57 -23.88 -4.66
N SER A 375 22.28 -24.99 -4.45
CA SER A 375 23.62 -24.99 -3.85
C SER A 375 24.69 -24.23 -4.64
N ASP A 376 24.50 -24.09 -5.96
CA ASP A 376 25.36 -23.34 -6.87
C ASP A 376 24.76 -21.98 -7.28
N ALA A 377 23.64 -21.58 -6.67
CA ALA A 377 22.94 -20.35 -7.04
C ALA A 377 23.86 -19.13 -6.83
N ARG A 378 23.99 -18.31 -7.87
CA ARG A 378 24.58 -16.99 -7.74
C ARG A 378 23.66 -16.13 -6.86
N VAL A 379 24.09 -15.91 -5.63
CA VAL A 379 23.45 -14.95 -4.74
C VAL A 379 23.87 -13.55 -5.17
N TYR A 380 22.92 -12.75 -5.64
CA TYR A 380 23.18 -11.41 -6.18
C TYR A 380 22.63 -10.33 -5.24
N SER A 381 23.49 -9.37 -4.87
CA SER A 381 23.05 -8.19 -4.10
C SER A 381 22.41 -7.19 -5.05
N ALA A 382 21.09 -7.04 -4.94
CA ALA A 382 20.31 -6.02 -5.65
C ALA A 382 20.65 -4.59 -5.19
N SER A 383 21.22 -4.48 -4.00
CA SER A 383 21.54 -3.21 -3.36
C SER A 383 22.94 -2.72 -3.73
N ILE A 384 23.04 -1.43 -4.08
CA ILE A 384 24.31 -0.77 -4.42
C ILE A 384 25.17 -0.54 -3.16
N THR A 385 24.53 -0.37 -2.00
CA THR A 385 25.16 -0.01 -0.73
C THR A 385 24.59 -0.84 0.42
N ARG A 386 25.18 -0.73 1.61
CA ARG A 386 24.60 -1.37 2.79
C ARG A 386 23.28 -0.68 3.15
N PRO A 387 22.18 -1.42 3.36
CA PRO A 387 20.91 -0.86 3.83
C PRO A 387 21.10 -0.13 5.16
N LEU A 388 20.36 0.98 5.33
CA LEU A 388 20.30 1.69 6.60
C LEU A 388 19.88 0.77 7.76
N GLY A 389 20.45 0.98 8.93
CA GLY A 389 20.09 0.24 10.14
C GLY A 389 18.63 0.47 10.56
N LYS A 390 18.07 -0.48 11.33
CA LYS A 390 16.73 -0.31 11.90
C LYS A 390 16.71 0.89 12.84
N GLY A 391 15.85 1.86 12.55
CA GLY A 391 15.77 3.13 13.30
C GLY A 391 16.62 4.26 12.73
N GLU A 392 17.46 3.99 11.72
CA GLU A 392 18.18 5.05 11.02
C GLU A 392 17.26 5.85 10.10
N VAL A 393 17.62 7.13 9.94
CA VAL A 393 16.80 8.13 9.24
C VAL A 393 17.25 8.23 7.79
N SER A 394 16.34 7.93 6.86
CA SER A 394 16.46 8.21 5.42
C SER A 394 16.34 9.70 5.15
N GLY A 395 16.95 10.19 4.07
CA GLY A 395 16.76 11.58 3.63
C GLY A 395 17.73 12.59 4.24
N LEU A 396 18.63 12.18 5.14
CA LEU A 396 19.65 13.07 5.70
C LEU A 396 20.84 13.20 4.74
N THR A 397 21.15 14.44 4.34
CA THR A 397 22.43 14.76 3.69
C THR A 397 23.60 14.49 4.66
N GLU A 398 24.83 14.24 4.17
CA GLU A 398 25.98 14.03 5.06
C GLU A 398 26.22 15.19 6.04
N VAL A 399 25.97 16.42 5.59
CA VAL A 399 26.04 17.64 6.42
C VAL A 399 24.98 17.61 7.52
N SER A 400 23.75 17.19 7.17
CA SER A 400 22.65 17.02 8.11
C SER A 400 22.88 15.87 9.09
N LYS A 401 23.53 14.77 8.69
CA LYS A 401 23.86 13.64 9.58
C LYS A 401 24.80 14.08 10.71
N ARG A 402 25.83 14.89 10.40
CA ARG A 402 26.74 15.44 11.41
C ARG A 402 26.02 16.38 12.37
N HIS A 403 25.18 17.29 11.86
CA HIS A 403 24.38 18.19 12.71
C HIS A 403 23.33 17.45 13.54
N PHE A 404 22.66 16.44 12.99
CA PHE A 404 21.65 15.64 13.70
C PHE A 404 22.29 14.84 14.83
N LEU A 405 23.44 14.21 14.60
CA LEU A 405 24.21 13.52 15.64
C LEU A 405 24.64 14.47 16.75
N LEU A 406 25.08 15.69 16.41
CA LEU A 406 25.47 16.72 17.39
C LEU A 406 24.28 17.24 18.20
N TYR A 407 23.15 17.57 17.55
CA TYR A 407 21.97 18.16 18.20
C TYR A 407 21.24 17.17 19.13
N TYR A 408 21.28 15.88 18.83
CA TYR A 408 20.68 14.84 19.70
C TYR A 408 21.67 14.26 20.71
N ALA A 409 22.99 14.36 20.51
CA ALA A 409 23.96 13.97 21.54
C ALA A 409 23.75 14.77 22.85
N ASP A 410 23.41 16.05 22.74
CA ASP A 410 23.08 16.90 23.91
C ASP A 410 21.77 16.48 24.60
N ILE A 411 20.76 16.02 23.83
CA ILE A 411 19.48 15.51 24.38
C ILE A 411 19.68 14.18 25.12
N PHE A 412 20.66 13.36 24.71
CA PHE A 412 20.99 12.10 25.38
C PHE A 412 21.93 12.27 26.58
N ALA A 413 22.71 13.36 26.66
CA ALA A 413 23.59 13.65 27.79
C ALA A 413 22.82 14.08 29.06
N ASP A 414 21.66 14.73 28.91
CA ASP A 414 20.81 15.17 30.03
C ASP A 414 19.85 14.09 30.56
N ALA A 415 19.87 12.88 29.98
CA ALA A 415 18.92 11.81 30.28
C ALA A 415 19.45 10.77 31.30
N HIS A 416 20.08 11.19 32.40
CA HIS A 416 20.37 10.28 33.52
C HIS A 416 19.17 10.03 34.46
N SER A 417 18.00 10.63 34.19
CA SER A 417 16.79 10.47 35.02
C SER A 417 15.50 10.15 34.25
N PHE A 418 15.56 9.82 32.96
CA PHE A 418 14.37 9.39 32.20
C PHE A 418 14.51 7.93 31.75
N THR A 419 13.92 7.05 32.55
CA THR A 419 13.73 5.63 32.26
C THR A 419 13.09 5.45 30.89
N LEU A 420 13.92 5.05 29.90
CA LEU A 420 13.74 4.23 28.70
C LEU A 420 12.34 3.71 28.25
N LEU A 421 11.27 4.46 28.45
CA LEU A 421 9.90 4.01 28.14
C LEU A 421 9.11 4.90 27.16
N THR A 422 9.69 5.95 26.59
CA THR A 422 8.87 6.99 25.93
C THR A 422 9.38 7.54 24.61
N ILE A 423 9.84 6.69 23.68
CA ILE A 423 9.74 6.95 22.22
C ILE A 423 9.41 5.61 21.54
N LYS A 424 8.23 5.07 21.84
CA LYS A 424 7.63 3.93 21.13
C LYS A 424 6.31 4.31 20.45
N ALA A 425 5.99 5.61 20.38
CA ALA A 425 4.67 6.12 19.99
C ALA A 425 4.67 7.04 18.75
N ILE A 426 5.79 7.20 18.06
CA ILE A 426 5.87 7.85 16.76
C ILE A 426 6.54 6.83 15.83
N ILE A 427 6.02 6.63 14.63
CA ILE A 427 6.29 5.51 13.69
C ILE A 427 5.35 4.30 13.91
N HIS A 428 4.06 4.56 13.84
CA HIS A 428 3.15 3.66 13.14
C HIS A 428 1.95 4.48 12.67
N LEU A 429 1.61 4.31 11.40
CA LEU A 429 0.57 4.94 10.58
C LEU A 429 1.13 5.86 9.48
N PHE A 430 0.50 5.71 8.31
CA PHE A 430 0.77 6.34 7.01
C PHE A 430 1.88 5.65 6.21
N LEU A 431 1.52 4.48 5.67
CA LEU A 431 1.68 4.06 4.26
C LEU A 431 1.19 2.61 4.12
N VAL A 432 -0.08 2.38 4.43
CA VAL A 432 -0.80 1.19 3.98
C VAL A 432 -2.23 1.67 3.71
N PRO A 433 -2.80 1.44 2.51
CA PRO A 433 -4.25 1.32 2.38
C PRO A 433 -4.73 0.33 3.45
N LEU A 434 -5.91 0.52 4.01
CA LEU A 434 -6.53 -0.40 4.98
C LEU A 434 -6.93 -1.75 4.32
N TRP A 435 -5.99 -2.43 3.67
CA TRP A 435 -6.18 -3.60 2.81
C TRP A 435 -5.02 -4.60 2.97
N THR A 436 -4.63 -4.88 4.20
CA THR A 436 -3.83 -6.06 4.56
C THR A 436 -4.43 -6.70 5.80
N TYR A 437 -5.40 -7.59 5.55
CA TYR A 437 -5.56 -8.87 6.23
C TYR A 437 -5.92 -9.90 5.15
#